data_AF-A0A7L3XK44-F1
#
_entry.id   AF-A0A7L3XK44-F1
#
_cell.length_a   1.000
_cell.length_b   1.000
_cell.length_c   1.000
_cell.angle_alpha   90.00
_cell.angle_beta   90.00
_cell.angle_gamma   90.00
#
_symmetry.space_group_name_H-M   'P 1'
#
loop_
_entity.id
_entity.type
_entity.pdbx_description
1 polymer ?
#
loop_
_entity_poly.entity_id
_entity_poly.type
_entity_poly.pdbx_seq_one_letter_code
_entity_poly.pdbx_strand_id
1 'polypeptide(L)'
;MKFTFGFTDDPFDKPPCRGCSSYLTEPYVKCAECGPPPFLLCLQCFTRGFEYKKHQSDHTYEIMTSDFPVLDPNWTAQEEMALLEAVMDCGFGNWQDVANQMCTKSKEECEKHYMKHFINNPLFASTLLNLKQAEEAQHNETAIPFHPADDPPRPTFDSLLSRDMAGYMPARADFEFDNYAEWDLRDIDFVEDDSDILHALKIAVVDIYHSRLKERQRRKKIIRDHGLINLRKFQILERRYPKEVQDLYETMRRFARILGPVEHDKFIESHALEFELRREIKRLQEYRAAGITNFCSARTYDHLKKTRDEERLKRTMLSEVLQYIQDSSACQQWLSRQADM
;
A
#
# COMPACT_ATOMS: atom_id res chain seq x y z
N MET A 1 43.18 20.61 35.75
CA MET A 1 42.06 20.11 34.93
C MET A 1 41.04 21.22 34.80
N LYS A 2 41.06 21.96 33.68
CA LYS A 2 40.02 22.92 33.33
C LYS A 2 39.10 22.19 32.35
N PHE A 3 37.89 21.86 32.79
CA PHE A 3 36.83 21.45 31.87
C PHE A 3 36.20 22.74 31.32
N THR A 4 36.60 23.11 30.11
CA THR A 4 35.94 24.14 29.32
C THR A 4 34.71 23.50 28.69
N PHE A 5 33.53 23.73 29.28
CA PHE A 5 32.26 23.54 28.57
C PHE A 5 32.11 24.69 27.58
N GLY A 6 32.34 24.40 26.30
CA GLY A 6 31.94 25.30 25.22
C GLY A 6 30.44 25.19 25.01
N PHE A 7 29.66 26.01 25.71
CA PHE A 7 28.28 26.27 25.36
C PHE A 7 28.28 27.35 24.28
N THR A 8 28.30 26.91 23.03
CA THR A 8 27.97 27.72 21.85
C THR A 8 27.22 26.84 20.87
N ASP A 9 26.03 26.38 21.24
CA ASP A 9 25.02 25.94 20.29
C ASP A 9 23.75 26.71 20.65
N ASP A 10 23.46 27.73 19.83
CA ASP A 10 22.21 28.47 19.88
C ASP A 10 21.08 27.48 19.55
N PRO A 11 20.03 27.33 20.39
CA PRO A 11 18.90 26.44 20.12
C PRO A 11 18.20 26.69 18.78
N PHE A 12 18.47 27.85 18.14
CA PHE A 12 17.94 28.25 16.85
C PHE A 12 18.78 27.83 15.63
N ASP A 13 20.00 27.31 15.82
CA ASP A 13 20.87 26.88 14.71
C ASP A 13 20.45 25.50 14.18
N LYS A 14 19.36 25.50 13.40
CA LYS A 14 18.91 24.31 12.67
C LYS A 14 20.05 23.80 11.77
N PRO A 15 20.48 22.55 11.87
CA PRO A 15 21.58 22.06 11.06
C PRO A 15 21.21 22.09 9.56
N PRO A 16 22.13 22.45 8.64
CA PRO A 16 21.84 22.42 7.21
C PRO A 16 21.91 21.01 6.63
N CYS A 17 21.03 20.71 5.69
CA CYS A 17 21.06 19.48 4.90
C CYS A 17 22.34 19.40 4.07
N ARG A 18 23.05 18.27 4.11
CA ARG A 18 24.27 18.06 3.29
C ARG A 18 23.98 17.96 1.79
N GLY A 19 22.75 17.64 1.40
CA GLY A 19 22.35 17.49 -0.01
C GLY A 19 21.90 18.78 -0.68
N CYS A 20 21.07 19.57 -0.01
CA CYS A 20 20.46 20.78 -0.57
C CYS A 20 20.81 22.08 0.17
N SER A 21 21.60 22.00 1.24
CA SER A 21 22.02 23.14 2.08
C SER A 21 20.88 23.94 2.73
N SER A 22 19.64 23.46 2.66
CA SER A 22 18.51 24.04 3.38
C SER A 22 18.56 23.69 4.86
N TYR A 23 18.05 24.56 5.72
CA TYR A 23 17.87 24.28 7.15
C TYR A 23 16.95 23.07 7.35
N LEU A 24 17.36 22.14 8.20
CA LEU A 24 16.58 20.95 8.52
C LEU A 24 15.42 21.31 9.45
N THR A 25 14.26 20.78 9.14
CA THR A 25 13.09 20.77 10.02
C THR A 25 12.80 19.32 10.33
N GLU A 26 12.48 19.01 11.58
CA GLU A 26 12.07 17.66 11.96
C GLU A 26 10.80 17.25 11.21
N PRO A 27 10.67 15.97 10.81
CA PRO A 27 11.66 14.90 10.95
C PRO A 27 12.77 14.96 9.87
N TYR A 28 14.01 14.65 10.26
CA TYR A 28 15.16 14.54 9.33
C TYR A 28 16.01 13.30 9.60
N VAL A 29 16.88 12.96 8.66
CA VAL A 29 17.67 11.71 8.70
C VAL A 29 19.11 12.01 9.08
N LYS A 30 19.63 11.25 10.05
CA LYS A 30 21.04 11.22 10.44
C LYS A 30 21.65 9.89 10.02
N CYS A 31 22.73 9.92 9.25
CA CYS A 31 23.46 8.69 8.93
C CYS A 31 24.22 8.20 10.18
N ALA A 32 24.09 6.91 10.51
CA ALA A 32 24.73 6.29 11.68
C ALA A 32 26.22 5.98 11.42
N GLU A 33 26.62 5.87 10.15
CA GLU A 33 27.97 5.46 9.75
C GLU A 33 28.90 6.64 9.43
N CYS A 34 28.33 7.82 9.13
CA CYS A 34 29.10 8.97 8.67
C CYS A 34 29.36 9.99 9.79
N GLY A 35 30.63 10.19 10.13
CA GLY A 35 31.11 11.30 10.97
C GLY A 35 32.60 11.23 11.29
N PRO A 36 33.19 12.27 11.91
CA PRO A 36 32.71 13.65 12.05
C PRO A 36 33.12 14.57 10.87
N PRO A 37 32.32 15.60 10.49
CA PRO A 37 31.06 16.05 11.09
C PRO A 37 29.86 15.14 10.73
N PRO A 38 28.77 15.16 11.54
CA PRO A 38 27.59 14.34 11.28
C PRO A 38 26.98 14.63 9.91
N PHE A 39 26.48 13.58 9.27
CA PHE A 39 25.87 13.65 7.95
C PHE A 39 24.35 13.64 8.08
N LEU A 40 23.75 14.80 7.84
CA LEU A 40 22.32 15.05 8.03
C LEU A 40 21.65 15.37 6.69
N LEU A 41 20.50 14.75 6.45
CA LEU A 41 19.73 14.86 5.21
C LEU A 41 18.26 15.20 5.50
N CYS A 42 17.67 16.04 4.65
CA CYS A 42 16.22 16.19 4.60
C CYS A 42 15.60 14.95 3.96
N LEU A 43 14.31 14.70 4.24
CA LEU A 43 13.59 13.55 3.68
C LEU A 43 13.65 13.50 2.14
N GLN A 44 13.62 14.65 1.48
CA GLN A 44 13.66 14.71 0.02
C GLN A 44 15.03 14.30 -0.55
N CYS A 45 16.14 14.68 0.09
CA CYS A 45 17.47 14.23 -0.30
C CYS A 45 17.68 12.74 0.00
N PHE A 46 17.15 12.27 1.13
CA PHE A 46 17.22 10.85 1.52
C PHE A 46 16.47 9.95 0.52
N THR A 47 15.21 10.27 0.22
CA THR A 47 14.37 9.52 -0.74
C THR A 47 14.90 9.51 -2.18
N ARG A 48 15.70 10.52 -2.56
CA ARG A 48 16.40 10.56 -3.85
C ARG A 48 17.67 9.73 -3.87
N GLY A 49 18.08 9.13 -2.76
CA GLY A 49 19.33 8.37 -2.64
C GLY A 49 20.55 9.26 -2.81
N PHE A 50 20.59 10.43 -2.16
CA PHE A 50 21.72 11.35 -2.26
C PHE A 50 23.00 10.74 -1.68
N GLU A 51 24.02 10.57 -2.52
CA GLU A 51 25.33 10.03 -2.14
C GLU A 51 26.40 11.11 -2.25
N TYR A 52 27.30 11.18 -1.27
CA TYR A 52 28.36 12.19 -1.29
C TYR A 52 29.62 11.72 -0.56
N LYS A 53 30.73 11.71 -1.29
CA LYS A 53 32.06 11.30 -0.81
C LYS A 53 32.03 9.90 -0.19
N LYS A 54 32.00 9.83 1.14
CA LYS A 54 32.01 8.59 1.92
C LYS A 54 30.61 8.11 2.29
N HIS A 55 29.58 8.94 2.12
CA HIS A 55 28.20 8.57 2.39
C HIS A 55 27.60 7.83 1.19
N GLN A 56 27.06 6.65 1.46
CA GLN A 56 26.29 5.85 0.51
C GLN A 56 24.82 5.78 0.94
N SER A 57 23.92 5.57 -0.03
CA SER A 57 22.48 5.54 0.22
C SER A 57 22.00 4.29 0.98
N ASP A 58 22.86 3.28 1.13
CA ASP A 58 22.63 2.03 1.85
C ASP A 58 23.14 2.04 3.30
N HIS A 59 23.76 3.13 3.75
CA HIS A 59 24.20 3.27 5.14
C HIS A 59 23.03 3.20 6.11
N THR A 60 23.28 2.59 7.27
CA THR A 60 22.36 2.62 8.41
C THR A 60 22.10 4.06 8.85
N TYR A 61 20.86 4.33 9.26
CA TYR A 61 20.38 5.68 9.54
C TYR A 61 19.44 5.72 10.75
N GLU A 62 19.39 6.90 11.37
CA GLU A 62 18.52 7.25 12.50
C GLU A 62 17.56 8.36 12.04
N ILE A 63 16.27 8.23 12.38
CA ILE A 63 15.29 9.29 12.14
C ILE A 63 15.24 10.18 13.38
N MET A 64 15.56 11.45 13.19
CA MET A 64 15.49 12.46 14.25
C MET A 64 14.10 13.08 14.24
N THR A 65 13.32 12.83 15.28
CA THR A 65 11.97 13.38 15.49
C THR A 65 11.67 13.50 16.98
N SER A 66 10.96 14.56 17.34
CA SER A 66 10.45 14.83 18.69
C SER A 66 8.92 14.65 18.81
N ASP A 67 8.28 14.12 17.76
CA ASP A 67 6.82 13.88 17.68
C ASP A 67 6.43 12.52 18.29
N PHE A 68 6.84 12.25 19.53
CA PHE A 68 6.46 11.03 20.25
C PHE A 68 6.13 11.33 21.71
N PRO A 69 5.17 10.61 22.32
CA PRO A 69 4.80 10.84 23.70
C PRO A 69 5.88 10.35 24.68
N VAL A 70 6.15 11.12 25.74
CA VAL A 70 7.19 10.79 26.74
C VAL A 70 6.56 10.47 28.11
N LEU A 71 5.79 11.40 28.67
CA LEU A 71 5.24 11.27 30.03
C LEU A 71 3.73 11.00 30.02
N ASP A 72 3.03 11.54 29.03
CA ASP A 72 1.60 11.38 28.83
C ASP A 72 1.32 11.12 27.33
N PRO A 73 0.42 10.19 26.97
CA PRO A 73 0.10 9.89 25.57
C PRO A 73 -0.43 11.09 24.78
N ASN A 74 -0.93 12.13 25.46
CA ASN A 74 -1.44 13.35 24.82
C ASN A 74 -0.40 14.48 24.72
N TRP A 75 0.85 14.24 25.14
CA TRP A 75 1.95 15.21 25.17
C TRP A 75 3.18 14.67 24.47
N THR A 76 3.60 15.35 23.41
CA THR A 76 4.81 15.01 22.64
C THR A 76 6.08 15.48 23.34
N ALA A 77 7.22 14.85 23.05
CA ALA A 77 8.53 15.26 23.58
C ALA A 77 8.83 16.73 23.25
N GLN A 78 8.41 17.21 22.08
CA GLN A 78 8.51 18.62 21.69
C GLN A 78 7.67 19.53 22.60
N GLU A 79 6.44 19.15 22.93
CA GLU A 79 5.59 19.91 23.85
C GLU A 79 6.12 19.89 25.29
N GLU A 80 6.70 18.77 25.73
CA GLU A 80 7.33 18.69 27.06
C GLU A 80 8.52 19.65 27.18
N MET A 81 9.38 19.70 26.17
CA MET A 81 10.51 20.62 26.13
C MET A 81 10.04 22.08 26.10
N ALA A 82 9.09 22.39 25.21
CA ALA A 82 8.54 23.73 25.08
C ALA A 82 7.86 24.21 26.38
N LEU A 83 7.22 23.30 27.13
CA LEU A 83 6.59 23.63 28.41
C LEU A 83 7.65 24.04 29.45
N LEU A 84 8.74 23.29 29.54
CA LEU A 84 9.83 23.58 30.48
C LEU A 84 10.54 24.90 30.12
N GLU A 85 10.79 25.14 28.84
CA GLU A 85 11.34 26.40 28.35
C GLU A 85 10.40 27.58 28.65
N ALA A 86 9.12 27.45 28.34
CA ALA A 86 8.14 28.49 28.60
C ALA A 86 7.98 28.79 30.10
N VAL A 87 8.05 27.77 30.97
CA VAL A 87 8.04 27.97 32.43
C VAL A 87 9.33 28.64 32.91
N MET A 88 10.48 28.33 32.30
CA MET A 88 11.76 28.97 32.59
C MET A 88 11.74 30.46 32.19
N ASP A 89 11.17 30.80 31.03
CA ASP A 89 11.11 32.16 30.50
C ASP A 89 10.04 33.03 31.19
N CYS A 90 8.82 32.50 31.33
CA CYS A 90 7.66 33.25 31.86
C CYS A 90 7.55 33.21 33.39
N GLY A 91 8.26 32.27 34.04
CA GLY A 91 8.23 32.04 35.47
C GLY A 91 7.07 31.14 35.92
N PHE A 92 7.34 30.35 36.96
CA PHE A 92 6.38 29.43 37.55
C PHE A 92 5.15 30.15 38.11
N GLY A 93 3.94 29.66 37.76
CA GLY A 93 2.66 30.24 38.16
C GLY A 93 2.05 31.20 37.13
N ASN A 94 2.82 31.66 36.14
CA ASN A 94 2.31 32.50 35.04
C ASN A 94 1.81 31.65 33.85
N TRP A 95 0.85 30.77 34.10
CA TRP A 95 0.36 29.79 33.12
C TRP A 95 -0.29 30.40 31.88
N GLN A 96 -0.74 31.65 31.97
CA GLN A 96 -1.31 32.37 30.84
C GLN A 96 -0.25 32.67 29.78
N ASP A 97 0.92 33.16 30.19
CA ASP A 97 2.01 33.47 29.26
C ASP A 97 2.72 32.20 28.79
N VAL A 98 2.84 31.20 29.67
CA VAL A 98 3.34 29.86 29.30
C VAL A 98 2.50 29.24 28.18
N ALA A 99 1.17 29.26 28.30
CA ALA A 99 0.28 28.74 27.26
C ALA A 99 0.36 29.55 25.95
N ASN A 100 0.54 30.87 26.05
CA ASN A 100 0.73 31.73 24.87
C ASN A 100 2.02 31.40 24.13
N GLN A 101 3.10 31.03 24.83
CA GLN A 101 4.37 30.63 24.22
C GLN A 101 4.29 29.22 23.61
N MET A 102 3.56 28.31 24.27
CA MET A 102 3.33 26.93 23.79
C MET A 102 2.47 26.85 22.53
N CYS A 103 1.46 27.72 22.37
CA CYS A 103 0.47 27.75 21.27
C CYS A 103 -0.37 26.47 21.07
N THR A 104 -0.01 25.32 21.62
CA THR A 104 -0.67 24.02 21.39
C THR A 104 -1.63 23.60 22.51
N LYS A 105 -1.40 24.06 23.74
CA LYS A 105 -2.15 23.68 24.95
C LYS A 105 -2.68 24.90 25.70
N SER A 106 -3.77 24.71 26.44
CA SER A 106 -4.37 25.73 27.28
C SER A 106 -3.64 25.89 28.62
N LYS A 107 -3.82 27.04 29.29
CA LYS A 107 -3.20 27.31 30.60
C LYS A 107 -3.51 26.26 31.67
N GLU A 108 -4.74 25.73 31.67
CA GLU A 108 -5.16 24.73 32.64
C GLU A 108 -4.51 23.37 32.37
N GLU A 109 -4.29 23.04 31.10
CA GLU A 109 -3.60 21.81 30.70
C GLU A 109 -2.12 21.89 31.06
N CYS A 110 -1.45 23.02 30.75
CA CYS A 110 -0.06 23.26 31.12
C CYS A 110 0.16 23.17 32.63
N GLU A 111 -0.70 23.83 33.42
CA GLU A 111 -0.60 23.79 34.88
C GLU A 111 -0.82 22.38 35.44
N LYS A 112 -1.90 21.70 35.03
CA LYS A 112 -2.22 20.35 35.50
C LYS A 112 -1.10 19.37 35.14
N HIS A 113 -0.59 19.44 33.93
CA HIS A 113 0.48 18.57 33.44
C HIS A 113 1.78 18.80 34.21
N TYR A 114 2.20 20.06 34.35
CA TYR A 114 3.41 20.43 35.09
C TYR A 114 3.34 19.96 36.55
N MET A 115 2.22 20.23 37.24
CA MET A 115 2.03 19.83 38.63
C MET A 115 2.03 18.31 38.80
N LYS A 116 1.35 17.59 37.91
CA LYS A 116 1.20 16.13 37.99
C LYS A 116 2.53 15.40 37.73
N HIS A 117 3.26 15.78 36.68
CA HIS A 117 4.42 15.04 36.18
C HIS A 117 5.76 15.56 36.70
N PHE A 118 5.89 16.85 37.01
CA PHE A 118 7.17 17.44 37.43
C PHE A 118 7.23 17.77 38.93
N ILE A 119 6.10 18.07 39.58
CA ILE A 119 6.07 18.42 41.02
C ILE A 119 5.59 17.25 41.89
N ASN A 120 4.42 16.68 41.60
CA ASN A 120 3.75 15.72 42.47
C ASN A 120 4.28 14.28 42.34
N ASN A 121 4.90 13.94 41.22
CA ASN A 121 5.42 12.60 40.98
C ASN A 121 6.80 12.64 40.28
N PRO A 122 7.89 12.92 41.02
CA PRO A 122 9.24 13.01 40.46
C PRO A 122 9.87 11.65 40.06
N LEU A 123 9.08 10.57 39.96
CA LEU A 123 9.58 9.23 39.61
C LEU A 123 9.83 9.09 38.10
N PHE A 124 10.88 9.75 37.62
CA PHE A 124 11.39 9.65 36.24
C PHE A 124 11.72 8.19 35.82
N ALA A 125 12.03 7.31 36.77
CA ALA A 125 12.49 5.94 36.50
C ALA A 125 11.39 4.93 36.14
N SER A 126 10.15 5.11 36.61
CA SER A 126 9.05 4.16 36.37
C SER A 126 8.25 4.45 35.10
N THR A 127 8.21 5.70 34.64
CA THR A 127 7.43 6.10 33.45
C THR A 127 8.07 5.61 32.15
N LEU A 128 9.41 5.55 32.07
CA LEU A 128 10.14 5.01 30.92
C LEU A 128 9.90 3.50 30.70
N LEU A 129 9.62 2.74 31.77
CA LEU A 129 9.29 1.31 31.68
C LEU A 129 7.87 1.08 31.12
N ASN A 130 6.95 2.03 31.32
CA ASN A 130 5.58 1.94 30.81
C ASN A 130 5.46 2.25 29.31
N LEU A 131 6.40 2.98 28.71
CA LEU A 131 6.42 3.23 27.26
C LEU A 131 6.59 1.94 26.44
N LYS A 132 7.42 1.00 26.90
CA LYS A 132 7.56 -0.33 26.25
C LYS A 132 6.26 -1.13 26.28
N GLN A 133 5.47 -1.00 27.34
CA GLN A 133 4.18 -1.70 27.47
C GLN A 133 3.08 -1.01 26.65
N ALA A 134 3.18 0.30 26.43
CA ALA A 134 2.27 1.06 25.59
C ALA A 134 2.51 0.78 24.09
N GLU A 135 3.76 0.64 23.64
CA GLU A 135 4.08 0.21 22.26
C GLU A 135 3.47 -1.16 21.92
N GLU A 136 3.43 -2.09 22.89
CA GLU A 136 2.78 -3.41 22.71
C GLU A 136 1.23 -3.32 22.73
N ALA A 137 0.66 -2.33 23.44
CA ALA A 137 -0.79 -2.11 23.51
C ALA A 137 -1.34 -1.24 22.36
N GLN A 138 -0.48 -0.54 21.62
CA GLN A 138 -0.83 0.28 20.45
C GLN A 138 -0.96 -0.53 19.15
N HIS A 139 -1.06 -1.86 19.26
CA HIS A 139 -1.67 -2.69 18.22
C HIS A 139 -3.19 -2.83 18.41
N ASN A 140 -3.82 -1.93 19.18
CA ASN A 140 -5.26 -1.75 19.14
C ASN A 140 -5.63 -0.99 17.87
N GLU A 141 -6.27 -1.74 16.98
CA GLU A 141 -7.04 -1.30 15.82
C GLU A 141 -7.45 0.17 15.94
N THR A 142 -6.68 1.08 15.32
CA THR A 142 -7.26 2.33 14.86
C THR A 142 -8.29 1.90 13.81
N ALA A 143 -9.54 1.75 14.26
CA ALA A 143 -10.67 1.66 13.38
C ALA A 143 -10.55 2.85 12.44
N ILE A 144 -10.12 2.59 11.21
CA ILE A 144 -10.04 3.57 10.15
C ILE A 144 -11.44 4.20 10.12
N PRO A 145 -11.58 5.51 10.40
CA PRO A 145 -12.87 6.16 10.37
C PRO A 145 -13.50 5.86 9.02
N PHE A 146 -14.62 5.13 9.04
CA PHE A 146 -15.39 4.89 7.83
C PHE A 146 -15.97 6.24 7.41
N HIS A 147 -15.24 6.95 6.56
CA HIS A 147 -15.87 7.92 5.68
C HIS A 147 -16.74 7.11 4.73
N PRO A 148 -18.01 7.49 4.50
CA PRO A 148 -18.80 6.93 3.42
C PRO A 148 -17.99 7.15 2.13
N ALA A 149 -17.28 6.12 1.69
CA ALA A 149 -16.75 6.09 0.36
C ALA A 149 -17.96 6.14 -0.58
N ASP A 150 -17.80 6.75 -1.75
CA ASP A 150 -18.72 6.65 -2.88
C ASP A 150 -18.78 5.21 -3.47
N ASP A 151 -18.66 4.20 -2.59
CA ASP A 151 -18.66 2.77 -2.86
C ASP A 151 -19.83 2.15 -2.05
N PRO A 152 -20.91 1.69 -2.69
CA PRO A 152 -21.03 1.45 -4.12
C PRO A 152 -21.47 2.70 -4.92
N PRO A 153 -20.89 2.93 -6.12
CA PRO A 153 -21.43 3.89 -7.06
C PRO A 153 -22.89 3.51 -7.35
N ARG A 154 -23.78 4.51 -7.36
CA ARG A 154 -25.18 4.34 -7.75
C ARG A 154 -25.37 4.88 -9.17
N PRO A 155 -24.94 4.13 -10.20
CA PRO A 155 -25.15 4.54 -11.56
C PRO A 155 -26.64 4.73 -11.86
N THR A 156 -26.93 5.65 -12.77
CA THR A 156 -28.26 5.75 -13.37
C THR A 156 -28.60 4.44 -14.07
N PHE A 157 -29.88 4.07 -14.00
CA PHE A 157 -30.42 2.88 -14.67
C PHE A 157 -30.04 2.91 -16.17
N ASP A 158 -29.66 1.76 -16.73
CA ASP A 158 -29.16 1.58 -18.11
C ASP A 158 -27.87 2.32 -18.50
N SER A 159 -27.17 2.96 -17.56
CA SER A 159 -25.83 3.48 -17.88
C SER A 159 -24.82 2.37 -18.16
N LEU A 160 -23.75 2.70 -18.90
CA LEU A 160 -22.63 1.77 -19.15
C LEU A 160 -22.07 1.17 -17.84
N LEU A 161 -21.99 1.98 -16.79
CA LEU A 161 -21.52 1.54 -15.48
C LEU A 161 -22.51 0.57 -14.83
N SER A 162 -23.82 0.79 -14.95
CA SER A 162 -24.86 -0.16 -14.49
C SER A 162 -24.76 -1.51 -15.21
N ARG A 163 -24.45 -1.51 -16.51
CA ARG A 163 -24.28 -2.74 -17.29
C ARG A 163 -23.00 -3.49 -16.91
N ASP A 164 -21.93 -2.74 -16.64
CA ASP A 164 -20.64 -3.29 -16.17
C ASP A 164 -20.73 -3.89 -14.75
N MET A 165 -21.75 -3.52 -13.97
CA MET A 165 -22.03 -4.10 -12.64
C MET A 165 -22.75 -5.46 -12.70
N ALA A 166 -22.95 -6.04 -13.89
CA ALA A 166 -23.44 -7.40 -14.09
C ALA A 166 -24.73 -7.76 -13.32
N GLY A 167 -25.68 -6.81 -13.24
CA GLY A 167 -26.96 -7.02 -12.54
C GLY A 167 -26.93 -6.76 -11.04
N TYR A 168 -25.83 -6.23 -10.49
CA TYR A 168 -25.82 -5.70 -9.12
C TYR A 168 -26.71 -4.47 -9.01
N MET A 169 -27.52 -4.43 -7.96
CA MET A 169 -28.42 -3.35 -7.58
C MET A 169 -27.89 -2.67 -6.31
N PRO A 170 -27.19 -1.52 -6.43
CA PRO A 170 -26.56 -0.85 -5.29
C PRO A 170 -27.54 -0.47 -4.16
N ALA A 171 -28.79 -0.15 -4.51
CA ALA A 171 -29.81 0.27 -3.54
C ALA A 171 -30.23 -0.84 -2.56
N ARG A 172 -30.07 -2.12 -2.96
CA ARG A 172 -30.45 -3.30 -2.17
C ARG A 172 -29.23 -4.15 -1.78
N ALA A 173 -28.04 -3.77 -2.24
CA ALA A 173 -26.81 -4.54 -2.16
C ALA A 173 -26.97 -6.00 -2.66
N ASP A 174 -27.69 -6.19 -3.78
CA ASP A 174 -28.09 -7.52 -4.26
C ASP A 174 -27.94 -7.67 -5.79
N PHE A 175 -27.93 -8.90 -6.30
CA PHE A 175 -27.85 -9.23 -7.73
C PHE A 175 -29.17 -9.80 -8.26
N GLU A 176 -29.54 -9.40 -9.48
CA GLU A 176 -30.60 -10.06 -10.24
C GLU A 176 -30.08 -11.33 -10.91
N PHE A 177 -30.35 -12.48 -10.29
CA PHE A 177 -30.06 -13.79 -10.87
C PHE A 177 -31.29 -14.67 -10.76
N ASP A 178 -31.76 -15.15 -11.90
CA ASP A 178 -32.87 -16.09 -12.01
C ASP A 178 -34.21 -15.57 -11.47
N ASN A 179 -34.61 -14.33 -11.82
CA ASN A 179 -35.78 -13.61 -11.27
C ASN A 179 -37.16 -14.27 -11.50
N TYR A 180 -37.22 -15.39 -12.22
CA TYR A 180 -38.45 -16.06 -12.61
C TYR A 180 -38.59 -17.46 -12.00
N ALA A 181 -37.74 -17.84 -11.04
CA ALA A 181 -37.84 -19.18 -10.43
C ALA A 181 -39.20 -19.42 -9.76
N GLU A 182 -39.82 -18.37 -9.25
CA GLU A 182 -41.11 -18.37 -8.59
C GLU A 182 -42.26 -18.69 -9.56
N TRP A 183 -42.04 -18.56 -10.88
CA TRP A 183 -43.02 -18.94 -11.90
C TRP A 183 -43.26 -20.45 -11.97
N ASP A 184 -42.24 -21.25 -11.61
CA ASP A 184 -42.36 -22.72 -11.58
C ASP A 184 -43.43 -23.18 -10.57
N LEU A 185 -43.70 -22.35 -9.55
CA LEU A 185 -44.67 -22.64 -8.49
C LEU A 185 -46.03 -21.98 -8.71
N ARG A 186 -46.18 -21.14 -9.74
CA ARG A 186 -47.36 -20.28 -9.90
C ARG A 186 -48.66 -21.07 -9.92
N ASP A 187 -48.67 -22.18 -10.64
CA ASP A 187 -49.85 -23.01 -10.88
C ASP A 187 -49.80 -24.32 -10.09
N ILE A 188 -49.04 -24.37 -8.99
CA ILE A 188 -48.92 -25.55 -8.11
C ILE A 188 -49.75 -25.31 -6.85
N ASP A 189 -50.76 -26.14 -6.68
CA ASP A 189 -51.58 -26.26 -5.49
C ASP A 189 -51.54 -27.69 -4.94
N PHE A 190 -51.78 -27.87 -3.64
CA PHE A 190 -51.88 -29.21 -3.04
C PHE A 190 -53.34 -29.45 -2.65
N VAL A 191 -53.91 -30.55 -3.14
CA VAL A 191 -55.31 -30.93 -2.88
C VAL A 191 -55.34 -32.31 -2.26
N GLU A 192 -56.26 -32.56 -1.32
CA GLU A 192 -56.34 -33.84 -0.59
C GLU A 192 -56.64 -35.05 -1.49
N ASP A 193 -57.28 -34.82 -2.65
CA ASP A 193 -57.62 -35.86 -3.64
C ASP A 193 -56.51 -36.11 -4.68
N ASP A 194 -55.32 -35.50 -4.53
CA ASP A 194 -54.20 -35.73 -5.43
C ASP A 194 -53.77 -37.21 -5.40
N SER A 195 -53.63 -37.83 -6.58
CA SER A 195 -52.97 -39.14 -6.68
C SER A 195 -51.54 -39.05 -6.14
N ASP A 196 -51.06 -40.12 -5.48
CA ASP A 196 -49.68 -40.22 -4.98
C ASP A 196 -48.62 -39.81 -6.02
N ILE A 197 -48.84 -40.15 -7.30
CA ILE A 197 -47.94 -39.80 -8.41
C ILE A 197 -47.96 -38.29 -8.67
N LEU A 198 -49.14 -37.66 -8.66
CA LEU A 198 -49.29 -36.23 -8.86
C LEU A 198 -48.70 -35.46 -7.67
N HIS A 199 -48.93 -35.94 -6.44
CA HIS A 199 -48.33 -35.39 -5.23
C HIS A 199 -46.79 -35.45 -5.30
N ALA A 200 -46.22 -36.61 -5.68
CA ALA A 200 -44.78 -36.76 -5.86
C ALA A 200 -44.21 -35.83 -6.95
N LEU A 201 -44.95 -35.63 -8.06
CA LEU A 201 -44.56 -34.68 -9.11
C LEU A 201 -44.56 -33.24 -8.60
N LYS A 202 -45.59 -32.82 -7.85
CA LYS A 202 -45.67 -31.49 -7.24
C LYS A 202 -44.51 -31.25 -6.26
N ILE A 203 -44.18 -32.23 -5.42
CA ILE A 203 -43.01 -32.19 -4.53
C ILE A 203 -41.71 -32.05 -5.34
N ALA A 204 -41.55 -32.80 -6.43
CA ALA A 204 -40.36 -32.69 -7.28
C ALA A 204 -40.19 -31.28 -7.89
N VAL A 205 -41.28 -30.60 -8.27
CA VAL A 205 -41.19 -29.20 -8.73
C VAL A 205 -40.78 -28.25 -7.61
N VAL A 206 -41.30 -28.45 -6.39
CA VAL A 206 -40.86 -27.69 -5.21
C VAL A 206 -39.37 -27.90 -4.90
N ASP A 207 -38.87 -29.12 -5.09
CA ASP A 207 -37.45 -29.45 -4.94
C ASP A 207 -36.58 -28.76 -6.00
N ILE A 208 -37.05 -28.71 -7.25
CA ILE A 208 -36.39 -27.97 -8.34
C ILE A 208 -36.31 -26.48 -7.99
N TYR A 209 -37.41 -25.89 -7.54
CA TYR A 209 -37.44 -24.49 -7.09
C TYR A 209 -36.45 -24.25 -5.94
N HIS A 210 -36.44 -25.11 -4.91
CA HIS A 210 -35.48 -25.01 -3.81
C HIS A 210 -34.03 -25.13 -4.28
N SER A 211 -33.75 -26.01 -5.24
CA SER A 211 -32.42 -26.15 -5.84
C SER A 211 -31.98 -24.85 -6.54
N ARG A 212 -32.88 -24.23 -7.32
CA ARG A 212 -32.64 -22.92 -7.96
C ARG A 212 -32.34 -21.83 -6.94
N LEU A 213 -33.12 -21.75 -5.84
CA LEU A 213 -32.87 -20.80 -4.76
C LEU A 213 -31.50 -21.02 -4.08
N LYS A 214 -31.14 -22.27 -3.81
CA LYS A 214 -29.83 -22.61 -3.21
C LYS A 214 -28.67 -22.19 -4.13
N GLU A 215 -28.77 -22.47 -5.43
CA GLU A 215 -27.74 -22.06 -6.39
C GLU A 215 -27.68 -20.53 -6.56
N ARG A 216 -28.83 -19.85 -6.58
CA ARG A 216 -28.91 -18.37 -6.56
C ARG A 216 -28.15 -17.81 -5.34
N GLN A 217 -28.44 -18.32 -4.14
CA GLN A 217 -27.78 -17.89 -2.92
C GLN A 217 -26.28 -18.21 -2.92
N ARG A 218 -25.89 -19.37 -3.43
CA ARG A 218 -24.48 -19.77 -3.57
C ARG A 218 -23.71 -18.82 -4.48
N ARG A 219 -24.27 -18.43 -5.64
CA ARG A 219 -23.63 -17.48 -6.56
C ARG A 219 -23.50 -16.09 -5.94
N LYS A 220 -24.56 -15.58 -5.30
CA LYS A 220 -24.53 -14.31 -4.57
C LYS A 220 -23.42 -14.30 -3.52
N LYS A 221 -23.30 -15.39 -2.75
CA LYS A 221 -22.22 -15.57 -1.77
C LYS A 221 -20.84 -15.50 -2.42
N ILE A 222 -20.59 -16.24 -3.50
CA ILE A 222 -19.28 -16.23 -4.19
C ILE A 222 -18.94 -14.82 -4.71
N ILE A 223 -19.89 -14.15 -5.38
CA ILE A 223 -19.64 -12.82 -5.95
C ILE A 223 -19.31 -11.82 -4.85
N ARG A 224 -20.05 -11.86 -3.74
CA ARG A 224 -19.81 -10.99 -2.58
C ARG A 224 -18.49 -11.31 -1.90
N ASP A 225 -18.23 -12.57 -1.58
CA ASP A 225 -17.06 -12.99 -0.81
C ASP A 225 -15.76 -12.71 -1.59
N HIS A 226 -15.77 -12.82 -2.93
CA HIS A 226 -14.63 -12.45 -3.80
C HIS A 226 -14.68 -10.99 -4.29
N GLY A 227 -15.64 -10.19 -3.84
CA GLY A 227 -15.76 -8.77 -4.19
C GLY A 227 -16.01 -8.48 -5.67
N LEU A 228 -16.47 -9.43 -6.48
CA LEU A 228 -16.53 -9.36 -7.96
C LEU A 228 -17.56 -8.36 -8.55
N ILE A 229 -17.98 -7.37 -7.76
CA ILE A 229 -18.96 -6.33 -8.11
C ILE A 229 -18.34 -5.29 -9.06
N ASN A 230 -17.07 -4.95 -8.86
CA ASN A 230 -16.39 -3.90 -9.63
C ASN A 230 -15.34 -4.51 -10.58
N LEU A 231 -15.81 -5.08 -11.68
CA LEU A 231 -14.95 -5.74 -12.69
C LEU A 231 -13.81 -4.85 -13.19
N ARG A 232 -14.05 -3.54 -13.39
CA ARG A 232 -13.01 -2.59 -13.82
C ARG A 232 -11.89 -2.45 -12.78
N LYS A 233 -12.24 -2.34 -11.50
CA LYS A 233 -11.24 -2.29 -10.42
C LYS A 233 -10.38 -3.56 -10.43
N PHE A 234 -10.97 -4.75 -10.58
CA PHE A 234 -10.20 -5.98 -10.70
C PHE A 234 -9.29 -6.02 -11.92
N GLN A 235 -9.78 -5.58 -13.09
CA GLN A 235 -8.94 -5.51 -14.30
C GLN A 235 -7.74 -4.58 -14.11
N ILE A 236 -7.90 -3.45 -13.39
CA ILE A 236 -6.79 -2.55 -13.08
C ILE A 236 -5.81 -3.20 -12.10
N LEU A 237 -6.31 -3.88 -11.06
CA LEU A 237 -5.47 -4.57 -10.09
C LEU A 237 -4.66 -5.71 -10.73
N GLU A 238 -5.28 -6.46 -11.64
CA GLU A 238 -4.67 -7.56 -12.41
C GLU A 238 -3.57 -7.06 -13.35
N ARG A 239 -3.74 -5.88 -13.97
CA ARG A 239 -2.71 -5.24 -14.81
C ARG A 239 -1.42 -4.87 -14.07
N ARG A 240 -1.39 -4.91 -12.74
CA ARG A 240 -0.17 -4.66 -11.96
C ARG A 240 0.82 -5.81 -12.06
N TYR A 241 0.35 -7.02 -12.35
CA TYR A 241 1.22 -8.20 -12.41
C TYR A 241 1.89 -8.33 -13.79
N PRO A 242 3.03 -9.03 -13.88
CA PRO A 242 3.61 -9.48 -15.14
C PRO A 242 2.63 -10.37 -15.92
N LYS A 243 2.77 -10.43 -17.25
CA LYS A 243 1.85 -11.17 -18.14
C LYS A 243 1.71 -12.64 -17.74
N GLU A 244 2.80 -13.29 -17.37
CA GLU A 244 2.82 -14.70 -16.94
C GLU A 244 1.97 -14.93 -15.68
N VAL A 245 1.98 -13.96 -14.76
CA VAL A 245 1.18 -14.01 -13.53
C VAL A 245 -0.29 -13.67 -13.82
N GLN A 246 -0.55 -12.76 -14.77
CA GLN A 246 -1.92 -12.48 -15.25
C GLN A 246 -2.56 -13.72 -15.89
N ASP A 247 -1.83 -14.44 -16.74
CA ASP A 247 -2.31 -15.67 -17.38
C ASP A 247 -2.65 -16.75 -16.35
N LEU A 248 -1.85 -16.86 -15.28
CA LEU A 248 -2.18 -17.72 -14.15
C LEU A 248 -3.43 -17.24 -13.41
N TYR A 249 -3.53 -15.94 -13.13
CA TYR A 249 -4.68 -15.35 -12.44
C TYR A 249 -5.98 -15.68 -13.18
N GLU A 250 -6.01 -15.51 -14.50
CA GLU A 250 -7.16 -15.82 -15.35
C GLU A 250 -7.51 -17.32 -15.29
N THR A 251 -6.51 -18.19 -15.33
CA THR A 251 -6.70 -19.64 -15.19
C THR A 251 -7.28 -19.99 -13.81
N MET A 252 -6.75 -19.36 -12.76
CA MET A 252 -7.13 -19.58 -11.37
C MET A 252 -8.49 -19.00 -11.01
N ARG A 253 -8.98 -18.00 -11.74
CA ARG A 253 -10.31 -17.38 -11.54
C ARG A 253 -11.44 -18.41 -11.55
N ARG A 254 -11.29 -19.49 -12.31
CA ARG A 254 -12.28 -20.58 -12.40
C ARG A 254 -12.46 -21.33 -11.08
N PHE A 255 -11.41 -21.36 -10.26
CA PHE A 255 -11.35 -22.05 -8.97
C PHE A 255 -11.81 -21.19 -7.79
N ALA A 256 -12.09 -19.90 -8.00
CA ALA A 256 -12.76 -19.03 -7.01
C ALA A 256 -14.15 -19.55 -6.59
N ARG A 257 -14.71 -20.53 -7.31
CA ARG A 257 -15.96 -21.21 -6.90
C ARG A 257 -15.78 -22.24 -5.79
N ILE A 258 -14.53 -22.58 -5.46
CA ILE A 258 -14.15 -23.66 -4.55
C ILE A 258 -13.21 -23.13 -3.45
N LEU A 259 -12.25 -22.29 -3.83
CA LEU A 259 -11.32 -21.65 -2.92
C LEU A 259 -11.95 -20.41 -2.30
N GLY A 260 -11.68 -20.16 -1.02
CA GLY A 260 -12.06 -18.91 -0.38
C GLY A 260 -11.27 -17.72 -0.94
N PRO A 261 -11.79 -16.49 -0.77
CA PRO A 261 -11.19 -15.28 -1.34
C PRO A 261 -9.79 -15.03 -0.81
N VAL A 262 -9.59 -15.16 0.50
CA VAL A 262 -8.30 -14.92 1.15
C VAL A 262 -7.26 -15.94 0.70
N GLU A 263 -7.64 -17.22 0.60
CA GLU A 263 -6.74 -18.28 0.15
C GLU A 263 -6.37 -18.11 -1.33
N HIS A 264 -7.33 -17.71 -2.17
CA HIS A 264 -7.11 -17.44 -3.58
C HIS A 264 -6.15 -16.26 -3.77
N ASP A 265 -6.39 -15.14 -3.10
CA ASP A 265 -5.52 -13.96 -3.18
C ASP A 265 -4.11 -14.26 -2.65
N LYS A 266 -3.99 -14.97 -1.52
CA LYS A 266 -2.69 -15.42 -0.98
C LYS A 266 -1.93 -16.28 -1.99
N PHE A 267 -2.62 -17.18 -2.69
CA PHE A 267 -2.00 -18.04 -3.70
C PHE A 267 -1.45 -17.21 -4.87
N ILE A 268 -2.23 -16.26 -5.38
CA ILE A 268 -1.82 -15.36 -6.46
C ILE A 268 -0.61 -14.52 -6.05
N GLU A 269 -0.67 -13.87 -4.88
CA GLU A 269 0.43 -13.04 -4.38
C GLU A 269 1.70 -13.85 -4.13
N SER A 270 1.56 -15.06 -3.58
CA SER A 270 2.69 -15.97 -3.38
C SER A 270 3.36 -16.35 -4.70
N HIS A 271 2.57 -16.59 -5.75
CA HIS A 271 3.10 -16.91 -7.06
C HIS A 271 3.73 -15.69 -7.76
N ALA A 272 3.14 -14.50 -7.60
CA ALA A 272 3.73 -13.25 -8.09
C ALA A 272 5.10 -13.01 -7.47
N LEU A 273 5.21 -13.19 -6.15
CA LEU A 273 6.48 -13.10 -5.42
C LEU A 273 7.49 -14.18 -5.89
N GLU A 274 7.05 -15.42 -6.03
CA GLU A 274 7.89 -16.51 -6.57
C GLU A 274 8.45 -16.15 -7.95
N PHE A 275 7.61 -15.62 -8.83
CA PHE A 275 8.00 -15.18 -10.17
C PHE A 275 9.07 -14.09 -10.11
N GLU A 276 8.88 -13.05 -9.29
CA GLU A 276 9.85 -11.98 -9.12
C GLU A 276 11.18 -12.49 -8.55
N LEU A 277 11.14 -13.36 -7.54
CA LEU A 277 12.33 -13.97 -6.96
C LEU A 277 13.09 -14.81 -7.97
N ARG A 278 12.40 -15.63 -8.78
CA ARG A 278 13.05 -16.41 -9.85
C ARG A 278 13.70 -15.51 -10.89
N ARG A 279 13.03 -14.42 -11.27
CA ARG A 279 13.57 -13.42 -12.20
C ARG A 279 14.82 -12.76 -11.63
N GLU A 280 14.79 -12.40 -10.35
CA GLU A 280 15.92 -11.76 -9.67
C GLU A 280 17.10 -12.71 -9.50
N ILE A 281 16.86 -13.95 -9.08
CA ILE A 281 17.90 -14.98 -8.98
C ILE A 281 18.59 -15.18 -10.33
N LYS A 282 17.82 -15.27 -11.42
CA LYS A 282 18.38 -15.40 -12.77
C LYS A 282 19.23 -14.17 -13.14
N ARG A 283 18.76 -12.96 -12.83
CA ARG A 283 19.51 -11.71 -13.04
C ARG A 283 20.85 -11.71 -12.29
N LEU A 284 20.85 -12.10 -11.02
CA LEU A 284 22.06 -12.17 -10.20
C LEU A 284 23.02 -13.27 -10.68
N GLN A 285 22.50 -14.40 -11.13
CA GLN A 285 23.31 -15.46 -11.75
C GLN A 285 23.99 -14.98 -13.04
N GLU A 286 23.29 -14.20 -13.87
CA GLU A 286 23.86 -13.58 -15.06
C GLU A 286 24.99 -12.60 -14.73
N TYR A 287 24.85 -11.79 -13.67
CA TYR A 287 25.93 -10.92 -13.20
C TYR A 287 27.17 -11.71 -12.80
N ARG A 288 27.00 -12.80 -12.04
CA ARG A 288 28.12 -13.68 -11.66
C ARG A 288 28.79 -14.30 -12.89
N ALA A 289 28.00 -14.76 -13.87
CA ALA A 289 28.53 -15.32 -15.11
C ALA A 289 29.30 -14.27 -15.95
N ALA A 290 28.90 -13.00 -15.88
CA ALA A 290 29.59 -11.88 -16.51
C ALA A 290 30.79 -11.35 -15.71
N GLY A 291 31.11 -11.95 -14.56
CA GLY A 291 32.22 -11.52 -13.69
C GLY A 291 31.92 -10.28 -12.84
N ILE A 292 30.66 -9.89 -12.70
CA ILE A 292 30.22 -8.71 -11.94
C ILE A 292 30.07 -9.10 -10.47
N THR A 293 30.79 -8.40 -9.60
CA THR A 293 30.83 -8.69 -8.16
C THR A 293 30.24 -7.57 -7.30
N ASN A 294 29.92 -6.40 -7.87
CA ASN A 294 29.34 -5.27 -7.16
C ASN A 294 28.13 -4.66 -7.90
N PHE A 295 27.17 -4.09 -7.16
CA PHE A 295 25.95 -3.53 -7.73
C PHE A 295 26.17 -2.25 -8.55
N CYS A 296 27.20 -1.47 -8.24
CA CYS A 296 27.54 -0.27 -9.01
C CYS A 296 27.87 -0.63 -10.47
N SER A 297 28.72 -1.64 -10.68
CA SER A 297 29.04 -2.14 -12.02
C SER A 297 27.87 -2.88 -12.68
N ALA A 298 26.95 -3.47 -11.90
CA ALA A 298 25.72 -4.06 -12.42
C ALA A 298 24.84 -3.02 -13.15
N ARG A 299 24.72 -1.79 -12.63
CA ARG A 299 23.97 -0.72 -13.30
C ARG A 299 24.56 -0.37 -14.67
N THR A 300 25.88 -0.25 -14.75
CA THR A 300 26.58 0.00 -16.02
C THR A 300 26.41 -1.18 -16.99
N TYR A 301 26.51 -2.41 -16.48
CA TYR A 301 26.29 -3.61 -17.29
C TYR A 301 24.87 -3.69 -17.84
N ASP A 302 23.84 -3.43 -17.04
CA ASP A 302 22.46 -3.43 -17.49
C ASP A 302 22.24 -2.41 -18.61
N HIS A 303 22.79 -1.21 -18.47
CA HIS A 303 22.70 -0.17 -19.50
C HIS A 303 23.38 -0.59 -20.82
N LEU A 304 24.60 -1.13 -20.73
CA LEU A 304 25.33 -1.61 -21.90
C LEU A 304 24.67 -2.85 -22.53
N LYS A 305 24.13 -3.77 -21.71
CA LYS A 305 23.40 -4.95 -22.15
C LYS A 305 22.14 -4.53 -22.91
N LYS A 306 21.34 -3.62 -22.35
CA LYS A 306 20.15 -3.07 -23.01
C LYS A 306 20.50 -2.44 -24.37
N THR A 307 21.52 -1.59 -24.39
CA THR A 307 21.99 -0.94 -25.63
C THR A 307 22.42 -1.98 -26.67
N ARG A 308 23.18 -3.00 -26.25
CA ARG A 308 23.62 -4.09 -27.13
C ARG A 308 22.44 -4.91 -27.67
N ASP A 309 21.44 -5.17 -26.85
CA ASP A 309 20.26 -5.96 -27.23
C ASP A 309 19.37 -5.16 -28.20
N GLU A 310 19.22 -3.85 -27.99
CA GLU A 310 18.56 -2.94 -28.94
C GLU A 310 19.29 -2.88 -30.29
N GLU A 311 20.62 -2.75 -30.28
CA GLU A 311 21.43 -2.76 -31.49
C GLU A 311 21.40 -4.11 -32.22
N ARG A 312 21.36 -5.23 -31.48
CA ARG A 312 21.13 -6.56 -32.06
C ARG A 312 19.77 -6.63 -32.74
N LEU A 313 18.72 -6.13 -32.10
CA LEU A 313 17.36 -6.11 -32.66
C LEU A 313 17.30 -5.33 -33.98
N LYS A 314 17.93 -4.15 -34.03
CA LYS A 314 18.04 -3.34 -35.25
C LYS A 314 18.79 -4.07 -36.36
N ARG A 315 19.87 -4.78 -36.05
CA ARG A 315 20.64 -5.57 -37.02
C ARG A 315 19.83 -6.74 -37.59
N THR A 316 19.03 -7.42 -36.76
CA THR A 316 18.11 -8.46 -37.24
C THR A 316 17.05 -7.88 -38.18
N MET A 317 16.44 -6.74 -37.83
CA MET A 317 15.49 -6.04 -38.70
C MET A 317 16.11 -5.67 -40.05
N LEU A 318 17.34 -5.16 -40.04
CA LEU A 318 18.08 -4.81 -41.25
C LEU A 318 18.38 -6.07 -42.10
N SER A 319 18.78 -7.17 -41.46
CA SER A 319 19.00 -8.46 -42.14
C SER A 319 17.71 -9.01 -42.78
N GLU A 320 16.56 -8.85 -42.12
CA GLU A 320 15.26 -9.26 -42.66
C GLU A 320 14.87 -8.40 -43.86
N VAL A 321 15.04 -7.07 -43.79
CA VAL A 321 14.82 -6.17 -44.93
C VAL A 321 15.69 -6.57 -46.12
N LEU A 322 16.97 -6.88 -45.88
CA LEU A 322 17.89 -7.29 -46.93
C LEU A 322 17.46 -8.58 -47.65
N GLN A 323 16.70 -9.48 -47.00
CA GLN A 323 16.14 -10.67 -47.65
C GLN A 323 15.05 -10.33 -48.68
N TYR A 324 14.30 -9.25 -48.46
CA TYR A 324 13.22 -8.81 -49.35
C TYR A 324 13.69 -7.75 -50.36
N ILE A 325 14.96 -7.32 -50.33
CA ILE A 325 15.45 -6.19 -51.13
C ILE A 325 15.37 -6.43 -52.65
N GLN A 326 15.37 -7.69 -53.08
CA GLN A 326 15.27 -8.06 -54.49
C GLN A 326 13.82 -8.00 -55.03
N ASP A 327 12.83 -8.07 -54.14
CA ASP A 327 11.41 -7.93 -54.47
C ASP A 327 10.88 -6.60 -53.89
N SER A 328 10.77 -5.60 -54.75
CA SER A 328 10.31 -4.26 -54.36
C SER A 328 8.91 -4.25 -53.74
N SER A 329 8.04 -5.19 -54.09
CA SER A 329 6.68 -5.25 -53.54
C SER A 329 6.69 -5.87 -52.15
N ALA A 330 7.42 -6.98 -51.97
CA ALA A 330 7.58 -7.63 -50.67
C ALA A 330 8.30 -6.72 -49.66
N CYS A 331 9.31 -5.97 -50.09
CA CYS A 331 10.02 -5.00 -49.25
C CYS A 331 9.11 -3.86 -48.76
N GLN A 332 8.28 -3.28 -49.64
CA GLN A 332 7.31 -2.24 -49.24
C GLN A 332 6.21 -2.77 -48.31
N GLN A 333 5.74 -4.01 -48.52
CA GLN A 333 4.76 -4.64 -47.61
C GLN A 333 5.35 -4.95 -46.24
N TRP A 334 6.62 -5.37 -46.17
CA TRP A 334 7.31 -5.58 -44.90
C TRP A 334 7.51 -4.26 -44.15
N LEU A 335 7.97 -3.21 -44.84
CA LEU A 335 8.20 -1.89 -44.24
C LEU A 335 6.90 -1.25 -43.73
N SER A 336 5.78 -1.39 -44.44
CA SER A 336 4.48 -0.89 -43.97
C SER A 336 3.98 -1.61 -42.73
N ARG A 337 4.08 -2.94 -42.67
CA ARG A 337 3.71 -3.73 -41.48
C ARG A 337 4.53 -3.37 -40.24
N GLN A 338 5.79 -3.01 -40.40
CA GLN A 338 6.66 -2.59 -39.30
C GLN A 338 6.44 -1.14 -38.87
N ALA A 339 5.86 -0.29 -39.74
CA ALA A 339 5.48 1.08 -39.39
C ALA A 339 4.15 1.17 -38.62
N ASP A 340 3.31 0.13 -38.71
CA ASP A 340 2.02 0.02 -38.04
C ASP A 340 2.08 -0.69 -36.66
N MET A 341 3.23 -1.31 -36.31
CA MET A 341 3.52 -1.84 -34.96
C MET A 341 4.22 -0.81 -34.09
#